data_AF-A0A8J7UST2-F1
#
_entry.id   AF-A0A8J7UST2-F1
#
_cell.length_a   1.000
_cell.length_b   1.000
_cell.length_c   1.000
_cell.angle_alpha   90.00
_cell.angle_beta   90.00
_cell.angle_gamma   90.00
#
_symmetry.space_group_name_H-M   'P 1'
#
loop_
_entity.id
_entity.type
_entity.pdbx_description
1 polymer ?
#
loop_
_entity_poly.entity_id
_entity_poly.type
_entity_poly.pdbx_seq_one_letter_code
_entity_poly.pdbx_strand_id
1 'polypeptide(L)'
;MQYRLDIVETDYYLGLIDKYDTFVECIVRNPEIKEYFSELMTKIASCMRLFENLSLLYKGHIADFKVSKSNNYALYYLETFEGLMDEKSHTSKILEYKRVEENTHYIISGKFVEKAPQTHKFQILNHIANYLIKIVCKINKIKEFDKNGFENLKELFDSGKCKISMEYRY
;
A
#
# COMPACT_ATOMS: atom_id res chain seq x y z
N MET A 1 -9.48 -22.08 -8.65
CA MET A 1 -10.06 -21.24 -7.58
C MET A 1 -8.99 -20.20 -7.26
N GLN A 2 -9.19 -18.93 -7.58
CA GLN A 2 -8.15 -17.90 -7.40
C GLN A 2 -8.11 -17.55 -5.91
N TYR A 3 -7.06 -17.98 -5.21
CA TYR A 3 -6.86 -17.68 -3.80
C TYR A 3 -6.73 -16.16 -3.66
N ARG A 4 -7.53 -15.55 -2.77
CA ARG A 4 -7.44 -14.12 -2.47
C ARG A 4 -6.57 -13.94 -1.25
N LEU A 5 -5.59 -13.05 -1.33
CA LEU A 5 -4.76 -12.70 -0.19
C LEU A 5 -5.57 -11.96 0.87
N ASP A 6 -5.45 -12.39 2.11
CA ASP A 6 -5.90 -11.58 3.25
C ASP A 6 -4.95 -10.40 3.54
N ILE A 7 -5.24 -9.61 4.57
CA ILE A 7 -4.44 -8.44 4.92
C ILE A 7 -3.02 -8.85 5.37
N VAL A 8 -2.91 -9.91 6.17
CA VAL A 8 -1.64 -10.38 6.74
C VAL A 8 -0.75 -10.96 5.65
N GLU A 9 -1.32 -11.77 4.76
CA GLU A 9 -0.60 -12.31 3.61
C GLU A 9 -0.18 -11.20 2.64
N THR A 10 -1.05 -10.22 2.40
CA THR A 10 -0.70 -9.06 1.56
C THR A 10 0.49 -8.30 2.16
N ASP A 11 0.45 -7.97 3.46
CA ASP A 11 1.55 -7.27 4.14
C ASP A 11 2.84 -8.09 4.13
N TYR A 12 2.74 -9.42 4.30
CA TYR A 12 3.88 -10.32 4.21
C TYR A 12 4.55 -10.23 2.83
N TYR A 13 3.81 -10.43 1.75
CA TYR A 13 4.37 -10.42 0.40
C TYR A 13 4.88 -9.02 -0.02
N LEU A 14 4.19 -7.94 0.35
CA LEU A 14 4.69 -6.59 0.12
C LEU A 14 5.94 -6.28 0.95
N GLY A 15 6.03 -6.84 2.17
CA GLY A 15 7.20 -6.76 3.03
C GLY A 15 8.41 -7.50 2.46
N LEU A 16 8.20 -8.62 1.76
CA LEU A 16 9.27 -9.30 1.02
C LEU A 16 9.83 -8.39 -0.07
N ILE A 17 9.00 -7.70 -0.85
CA ILE A 17 9.46 -6.74 -1.88
C ILE A 17 10.30 -5.62 -1.26
N ASP A 18 9.94 -5.15 -0.05
CA ASP A 18 10.75 -4.16 0.66
C ASP A 18 12.11 -4.70 1.11
N LYS A 19 12.14 -5.95 1.58
CA LYS A 19 13.30 -6.60 2.20
C LYS A 19 14.45 -6.83 1.23
N TYR A 20 14.17 -7.17 -0.03
CA TYR A 20 15.22 -7.46 -1.01
C TYR A 20 15.65 -6.21 -1.76
N ASP A 21 16.93 -6.15 -2.15
CA ASP A 21 17.49 -4.98 -2.85
C ASP A 21 16.84 -4.78 -4.22
N THR A 22 16.58 -5.90 -4.93
CA THR A 22 15.95 -5.89 -6.25
C THR A 22 14.69 -6.77 -6.27
N PHE A 23 13.75 -6.44 -7.16
CA PHE A 23 12.56 -7.26 -7.36
C PHE A 23 12.88 -8.65 -7.97
N VAL A 24 13.95 -8.74 -8.75
CA VAL A 24 14.46 -10.03 -9.29
C VAL A 24 14.87 -10.97 -8.16
N GLU A 25 15.69 -10.48 -7.22
CA GLU A 25 16.10 -11.30 -6.08
C GLU A 25 14.90 -11.76 -5.26
N CYS A 26 13.93 -10.85 -5.04
CA CYS A 26 12.69 -11.16 -4.34
C CYS A 26 11.94 -12.34 -5.01
N ILE A 27 11.73 -12.27 -6.33
CA ILE A 27 11.03 -13.33 -7.08
C ILE A 27 11.81 -14.64 -7.10
N VAL A 28 13.14 -14.61 -7.24
CA VAL A 28 13.96 -15.83 -7.27
C VAL A 28 13.87 -16.59 -5.94
N ARG A 29 13.85 -15.87 -4.82
CA ARG A 29 13.77 -16.46 -3.47
C ARG A 29 12.35 -16.77 -3.01
N ASN A 30 11.34 -16.13 -3.59
CA ASN A 30 9.93 -16.26 -3.20
C ASN A 30 9.07 -16.33 -4.49
N PRO A 31 9.18 -17.42 -5.28
CA PRO A 31 8.53 -17.54 -6.58
C PRO A 31 7.00 -17.47 -6.52
N GLU A 32 6.40 -17.80 -5.38
CA GLU A 32 4.96 -17.71 -5.11
C GLU A 32 4.39 -16.30 -5.28
N ILE A 33 5.22 -15.25 -5.15
CA ILE A 33 4.81 -13.85 -5.41
C ILE A 33 4.25 -13.69 -6.83
N LYS A 34 4.71 -14.48 -7.81
CA LYS A 34 4.21 -14.44 -9.18
C LYS A 34 2.72 -14.78 -9.27
N GLU A 35 2.24 -15.68 -8.43
CA GLU A 35 0.84 -16.12 -8.43
C GLU A 35 -0.09 -15.00 -7.95
N TYR A 36 0.41 -14.17 -7.03
CA TYR A 36 -0.34 -13.09 -6.41
C TYR A 36 -0.05 -11.71 -7.00
N PHE A 37 0.84 -11.59 -7.98
CA PHE A 37 1.37 -10.31 -8.45
C PHE A 37 0.27 -9.32 -8.87
N SER A 38 -0.72 -9.78 -9.63
CA SER A 38 -1.85 -8.94 -10.06
C SER A 38 -2.67 -8.42 -8.88
N GLU A 39 -2.91 -9.27 -7.87
CA GLU A 39 -3.61 -8.86 -6.65
C GLU A 39 -2.77 -7.85 -5.86
N LEU A 40 -1.47 -8.13 -5.63
CA LEU A 40 -0.55 -7.25 -4.93
C LEU A 40 -0.47 -5.86 -5.60
N MET A 41 -0.39 -5.80 -6.93
CA MET A 41 -0.42 -4.53 -7.67
C MET A 41 -1.74 -3.79 -7.49
N THR A 42 -2.87 -4.50 -7.44
CA THR A 42 -4.18 -3.90 -7.15
C THR A 42 -4.24 -3.33 -5.73
N LYS A 43 -3.65 -4.03 -4.75
CA LYS A 43 -3.55 -3.55 -3.36
C LYS A 43 -2.65 -2.32 -3.26
N ILE A 44 -1.47 -2.34 -3.89
CA ILE A 44 -0.55 -1.18 -3.97
C ILE A 44 -1.26 0.03 -4.56
N ALA A 45 -1.94 -0.12 -5.70
CA ALA A 45 -2.64 0.98 -6.37
C ALA A 45 -3.77 1.54 -5.49
N SER A 46 -4.47 0.67 -4.76
CA SER A 46 -5.53 1.06 -3.84
C SER A 46 -4.99 1.90 -2.68
N CYS A 47 -3.88 1.49 -2.06
CA CYS A 47 -3.22 2.24 -1.00
C CYS A 47 -2.66 3.57 -1.52
N MET A 48 -2.05 3.58 -2.70
CA MET A 48 -1.55 4.80 -3.32
C MET A 48 -2.66 5.84 -3.46
N ARG A 49 -3.80 5.43 -4.03
CA ARG A 49 -4.97 6.31 -4.19
C ARG A 49 -5.52 6.81 -2.86
N LEU A 50 -5.58 5.95 -1.84
CA LEU A 50 -6.00 6.34 -0.50
C LEU A 50 -5.10 7.44 0.07
N PHE A 51 -3.78 7.24 0.07
CA PHE A 51 -2.83 8.19 0.65
C PHE A 51 -2.69 9.48 -0.18
N GLU A 52 -2.87 9.42 -1.50
CA GLU A 52 -2.99 10.61 -2.35
C GLU A 52 -4.22 11.44 -1.98
N ASN A 53 -5.38 10.79 -1.85
CA ASN A 53 -6.61 11.45 -1.45
C ASN A 53 -6.52 12.04 -0.05
N LEU A 54 -5.92 11.31 0.91
CA LEU A 54 -5.62 11.85 2.23
C LEU A 54 -4.75 13.11 2.09
N SER A 55 -3.63 13.05 1.36
CA SER A 55 -2.76 14.22 1.13
C SER A 55 -3.52 15.42 0.56
N LEU A 56 -4.39 15.20 -0.44
CA LEU A 56 -5.22 16.27 -1.03
C LEU A 56 -6.22 16.84 -0.02
N LEU A 57 -6.88 15.98 0.76
CA LEU A 57 -7.81 16.37 1.82
C LEU A 57 -7.07 17.24 2.86
N TYR A 58 -5.88 16.82 3.26
CA TYR A 58 -5.05 17.55 4.22
C TYR A 58 -4.59 18.91 3.72
N LYS A 59 -4.26 19.03 2.43
CA LYS A 59 -3.92 20.32 1.83
C LYS A 59 -5.14 21.22 1.59
N GLY A 60 -6.36 20.74 1.88
CA GLY A 60 -7.60 21.46 1.59
C GLY A 60 -7.90 21.58 0.10
N HIS A 61 -7.30 20.72 -0.73
CA HIS A 61 -7.54 20.72 -2.18
C HIS A 61 -8.84 20.00 -2.56
N ILE A 62 -9.31 19.10 -1.71
CA ILE A 62 -10.60 18.42 -1.82
C ILE A 62 -11.33 18.49 -0.48
N ALA A 63 -12.66 18.45 -0.50
CA ALA A 63 -13.49 18.43 0.71
C ALA A 63 -13.76 17.00 1.20
N ASP A 64 -13.83 16.05 0.26
CA ASP A 64 -14.12 14.65 0.51
C ASP A 64 -13.56 13.73 -0.58
N PHE A 65 -13.54 12.42 -0.29
CA PHE A 65 -13.26 11.37 -1.26
C PHE A 65 -13.97 10.06 -0.88
N LYS A 66 -14.04 9.11 -1.82
CA LYS A 66 -14.70 7.81 -1.62
C LYS A 66 -13.70 6.68 -1.45
N VAL A 67 -14.01 5.76 -0.53
CA VAL A 67 -13.31 4.48 -0.34
C VAL A 67 -14.30 3.34 -0.51
N SER A 68 -13.99 2.36 -1.36
CA SER A 68 -14.89 1.23 -1.62
C SER A 68 -14.93 0.26 -0.45
N LYS A 69 -16.14 -0.21 -0.09
CA LYS A 69 -16.32 -1.22 0.96
C LYS A 69 -15.73 -2.58 0.63
N SER A 70 -15.55 -2.88 -0.66
CA SER A 70 -14.94 -4.14 -1.10
C SER A 70 -13.41 -4.13 -1.02
N ASN A 71 -12.81 -2.97 -0.72
CA ASN A 71 -11.36 -2.80 -0.66
C ASN A 71 -10.85 -2.92 0.78
N ASN A 72 -10.91 -4.13 1.32
CA ASN A 72 -10.55 -4.41 2.73
C ASN A 72 -9.15 -3.92 3.11
N TYR A 73 -8.21 -3.94 2.16
CA TYR A 73 -6.84 -3.48 2.41
C TYR A 73 -6.76 -1.95 2.50
N ALA A 74 -7.44 -1.21 1.62
CA ALA A 74 -7.55 0.25 1.77
C ALA A 74 -8.30 0.63 3.05
N LEU A 75 -9.33 -0.12 3.45
CA LEU A 75 -10.04 0.10 4.71
C LEU A 75 -9.13 -0.10 5.92
N TYR A 76 -8.33 -1.16 5.93
CA TYR A 76 -7.36 -1.41 6.99
C TYR A 76 -6.37 -0.25 7.18
N TYR A 77 -5.82 0.29 6.09
CA TYR A 77 -4.94 1.46 6.17
C TYR A 77 -5.67 2.74 6.58
N LEU A 78 -6.92 2.91 6.15
CA LEU A 78 -7.75 4.02 6.60
C LEU A 78 -8.00 3.96 8.11
N GLU A 79 -8.33 2.79 8.65
CA GLU A 79 -8.58 2.58 10.08
C GLU A 79 -7.30 2.76 10.91
N THR A 80 -6.16 2.28 10.41
CA THR A 80 -4.85 2.57 11.02
C THR A 80 -4.57 4.07 11.06
N PHE A 81 -4.94 4.77 10.00
CA PHE A 81 -4.79 6.21 9.90
C PHE A 81 -5.73 6.97 10.86
N GLU A 82 -6.99 6.53 10.97
CA GLU A 82 -7.98 7.03 11.93
C GLU A 82 -7.47 6.87 13.37
N GLY A 83 -6.93 5.70 13.73
CA GLY A 83 -6.35 5.44 15.05
C GLY A 83 -5.21 6.41 15.40
N LEU A 84 -4.33 6.71 14.43
CA LEU A 84 -3.25 7.69 14.63
C LEU A 84 -3.78 9.11 14.84
N MET A 85 -4.90 9.48 14.23
CA MET A 85 -5.54 10.76 14.48
C MET A 85 -6.16 10.82 15.87
N ASP A 86 -6.81 9.75 16.30
CA ASP A 86 -7.51 9.65 17.58
C ASP A 86 -6.53 9.64 18.76
N GLU A 87 -5.43 8.89 18.69
CA GLU A 87 -4.37 8.90 19.72
C GLU A 87 -3.75 10.29 19.89
N LYS A 88 -3.71 11.09 18.82
CA LYS A 88 -3.20 12.46 18.83
C LYS A 88 -4.28 13.49 19.20
N SER A 89 -5.56 13.07 19.25
CA SER A 89 -6.71 13.93 19.52
C SER A 89 -6.87 14.29 21.00
N HIS A 90 -6.33 13.49 21.92
CA HIS A 90 -6.41 13.75 23.37
C HIS A 90 -5.67 15.02 23.83
N THR A 91 -4.85 15.63 22.97
CA THR A 91 -4.10 16.86 23.29
C THR A 91 -4.42 18.04 22.38
N SER A 92 -4.99 17.82 21.18
CA SER A 92 -5.54 18.84 20.30
C SER A 92 -6.31 18.13 19.21
N LYS A 93 -7.63 18.31 19.06
CA LYS A 93 -8.36 17.77 17.89
C LYS A 93 -7.72 18.35 16.61
N ILE A 94 -6.94 17.55 15.89
CA ILE A 94 -6.10 18.03 14.77
C ILE A 94 -6.93 18.17 13.49
N LEU A 95 -7.84 17.22 13.28
CA LEU A 95 -8.72 17.12 12.13
C LEU A 95 -10.17 16.98 12.60
N GLU A 96 -11.09 17.71 11.98
CA GLU A 96 -12.49 17.30 11.93
C GLU A 96 -12.60 16.23 10.86
N TYR A 97 -12.64 14.98 11.28
CA TYR A 97 -12.77 13.82 10.40
C TYR A 97 -14.19 13.26 10.47
N LYS A 98 -14.77 12.88 9.33
CA LYS A 98 -16.05 12.19 9.28
C LYS A 98 -16.05 11.14 8.17
N ARG A 99 -16.27 9.89 8.58
CA ARG A 99 -16.59 8.76 7.72
C ARG A 99 -18.10 8.57 7.70
N VAL A 100 -18.71 8.67 6.53
CA VAL A 100 -20.14 8.42 6.31
C VAL A 100 -20.30 7.16 5.49
N GLU A 101 -21.17 6.26 5.96
CA GLU A 101 -21.49 5.05 5.25
C GLU A 101 -22.51 5.31 4.13
N GLU A 102 -22.16 4.94 2.90
CA GLU A 102 -23.08 4.82 1.76
C GLU A 102 -23.20 3.33 1.36
N ASN A 103 -24.06 2.99 0.40
CA ASN A 103 -24.32 1.59 0.00
C ASN A 103 -23.03 0.79 -0.26
N THR A 104 -22.22 1.22 -1.23
CA THR A 104 -21.02 0.48 -1.71
C THR A 104 -19.70 1.13 -1.31
N HIS A 105 -19.73 2.29 -0.66
CA HIS A 105 -18.56 3.11 -0.35
C HIS A 105 -18.69 3.77 1.03
N TYR A 106 -17.57 4.20 1.57
CA TYR A 106 -17.52 5.22 2.62
C TYR A 106 -17.14 6.56 1.99
N ILE A 107 -17.83 7.63 2.38
CA ILE A 107 -17.41 9.00 2.10
C ILE A 107 -16.53 9.45 3.26
N ILE A 108 -15.31 9.83 2.93
CA ILE A 108 -14.31 10.35 3.85
C ILE A 108 -14.24 11.86 3.65
N SER A 109 -14.56 12.61 4.69
CA SER A 109 -14.50 14.07 4.67
C SER A 109 -13.69 14.55 5.86
N GLY A 110 -12.99 15.66 5.67
CA GLY A 110 -12.31 16.28 6.78
C GLY A 110 -11.62 17.59 6.47
N LYS A 111 -11.34 18.33 7.55
CA LYS A 111 -10.65 19.62 7.49
C LYS A 111 -9.77 19.82 8.72
N PHE A 112 -8.62 20.45 8.53
CA PHE A 112 -7.76 20.81 9.65
C PHE A 112 -8.50 21.77 10.58
N VAL A 113 -8.37 21.55 11.89
CA VAL A 113 -8.83 22.53 12.86
C VAL A 113 -7.85 23.70 12.82
N GLU A 114 -8.37 24.92 12.61
CA GLU A 114 -7.55 26.14 12.46
C GLU A 114 -6.53 26.30 13.60
N LYS A 115 -6.95 25.97 14.83
CA LYS A 115 -6.17 26.11 16.06
C LYS A 115 -5.23 24.93 16.39
N ALA A 116 -5.14 23.90 15.54
CA ALA A 116 -4.30 22.75 15.84
C ALA A 116 -2.79 23.11 15.77
N PRO A 117 -1.96 22.66 16.74
CA PRO A 117 -0.51 22.91 16.74
C PRO A 117 0.18 22.44 15.46
N GLN A 118 1.11 23.24 14.94
CA GLN A 118 1.86 22.90 13.72
C GLN A 118 2.67 21.60 13.86
N THR A 119 3.21 21.33 15.05
CA THR A 119 3.92 20.09 15.38
C THR A 119 3.06 18.84 15.14
N HIS A 120 1.77 18.93 15.48
CA HIS A 120 0.81 17.85 15.31
C HIS A 120 0.42 17.67 13.84
N LYS A 121 0.18 18.78 13.11
CA LYS A 121 -0.06 18.76 11.66
C LYS A 121 1.11 18.12 10.90
N PHE A 122 2.35 18.44 11.31
CA PHE A 122 3.56 17.90 10.70
C PHE A 122 3.67 16.37 10.84
N GLN A 123 3.33 15.81 12.00
CA GLN A 123 3.38 14.35 12.20
C GLN A 123 2.45 13.59 11.26
N ILE A 124 1.24 14.10 11.04
CA ILE A 124 0.27 13.50 10.12
C ILE A 124 0.77 13.58 8.67
N LEU A 125 1.24 14.75 8.24
CA LEU A 125 1.79 14.92 6.90
C LEU A 125 3.01 14.01 6.68
N ASN A 126 3.88 13.89 7.68
CA ASN A 126 5.04 13.00 7.64
C ASN A 126 4.61 11.53 7.52
N HIS A 127 3.58 11.11 8.24
CA HIS A 127 3.04 9.76 8.14
C HIS A 127 2.55 9.44 6.72
N ILE A 128 1.74 10.34 6.13
CA ILE A 128 1.21 10.19 4.76
C ILE A 128 2.36 10.17 3.75
N ALA A 129 3.30 11.10 3.87
CA ALA A 129 4.46 11.21 2.98
C ALA A 129 5.32 9.95 3.03
N ASN A 130 5.63 9.43 4.21
CA ASN A 130 6.42 8.21 4.38
C ASN A 130 5.74 6.99 3.75
N TYR A 131 4.41 6.87 3.87
CA TYR A 131 3.68 5.80 3.20
C TYR A 131 3.71 5.91 1.67
N LEU A 132 3.48 7.10 1.13
CA LEU A 132 3.59 7.35 -0.31
C LEU A 132 4.99 7.03 -0.84
N ILE A 133 6.04 7.46 -0.12
CA ILE A 133 7.43 7.15 -0.46
C ILE A 133 7.65 5.63 -0.50
N LYS A 134 7.21 4.89 0.53
CA LYS A 134 7.32 3.42 0.55
C LYS A 134 6.63 2.77 -0.65
N ILE A 135 5.45 3.26 -1.04
CA ILE A 135 4.72 2.75 -2.21
C ILE A 135 5.50 3.05 -3.50
N VAL A 136 5.97 4.28 -3.68
CA VAL A 136 6.77 4.68 -4.86
C VAL A 136 8.06 3.87 -4.95
N CYS A 137 8.77 3.66 -3.85
CA CYS A 137 9.97 2.82 -3.81
C CYS A 137 9.68 1.38 -4.27
N LYS A 138 8.59 0.76 -3.79
CA LYS A 138 8.17 -0.57 -4.27
C LYS A 138 7.89 -0.56 -5.77
N ILE A 139 7.12 0.42 -6.26
CA ILE A 139 6.80 0.53 -7.69
C ILE A 139 8.06 0.69 -8.52
N ASN A 140 9.04 1.48 -8.07
CA ASN A 140 10.31 1.65 -8.78
C ASN A 140 11.11 0.34 -8.83
N LYS A 141 11.24 -0.38 -7.71
CA LYS A 141 11.86 -1.72 -7.68
C LYS A 141 11.18 -2.69 -8.67
N ILE A 142 9.85 -2.65 -8.74
CA ILE A 142 9.08 -3.48 -9.67
C ILE A 142 9.27 -3.03 -11.13
N LYS A 143 9.37 -1.72 -11.41
CA LYS A 143 9.59 -1.18 -12.76
C LYS A 143 10.98 -1.45 -13.31
N GLU A 144 12.00 -1.46 -12.45
CA GLU A 144 13.37 -1.82 -12.85
C GLU A 144 13.45 -3.23 -13.44
N PHE A 145 12.55 -4.13 -13.05
CA PHE A 145 12.40 -5.45 -13.65
C PHE A 145 11.87 -5.42 -15.10
N ASP A 146 11.02 -4.46 -15.46
CA ASP A 146 10.31 -4.45 -16.75
C ASP A 146 11.20 -4.06 -17.96
N LYS A 147 12.33 -3.37 -17.74
CA LYS A 147 13.23 -2.95 -18.83
C LYS A 147 14.43 -3.87 -19.10
N ASN A 148 14.98 -4.52 -18.09
CA ASN A 148 16.18 -5.38 -18.21
C ASN A 148 16.04 -6.73 -17.50
N GLY A 149 14.99 -6.93 -16.70
CA GLY A 149 14.84 -8.09 -15.82
C GLY A 149 14.29 -9.32 -16.53
N PHE A 150 13.37 -9.17 -17.49
CA PHE A 150 12.72 -10.31 -18.14
C PHE A 150 13.68 -11.11 -19.04
N GLU A 151 14.54 -10.43 -19.81
CA GLU A 151 15.56 -11.09 -20.66
C GLU A 151 16.60 -11.83 -19.80
N ASN A 152 17.07 -11.22 -18.71
CA ASN A 152 18.00 -11.85 -17.76
C ASN A 152 17.35 -13.00 -16.96
N LEU A 153 16.05 -12.91 -16.62
CA LEU A 153 15.33 -13.99 -15.94
C LEU A 153 15.16 -15.20 -16.85
N LYS A 154 14.87 -14.97 -18.14
CA LYS A 154 14.78 -16.01 -19.17
C LYS A 154 16.13 -16.72 -19.34
N GLU A 155 17.23 -15.97 -19.45
CA GLU A 155 18.58 -16.56 -19.48
C GLU A 155 18.93 -17.34 -18.20
N LEU A 156 18.49 -16.89 -17.02
CA LEU A 156 18.73 -17.60 -15.75
C LEU A 156 17.95 -18.92 -15.64
N PHE A 157 16.74 -18.99 -16.20
CA PHE A 157 15.98 -20.24 -16.32
C PHE A 157 16.56 -21.15 -17.40
N ASP A 158 16.88 -20.60 -18.57
CA ASP A 158 17.40 -21.36 -19.72
C ASP A 158 18.83 -21.88 -19.48
N SER A 159 19.64 -21.17 -18.67
CA SER A 159 21.00 -21.60 -18.27
C SER A 159 21.02 -22.64 -17.16
N GLY A 160 19.87 -23.02 -16.59
CA GLY A 160 19.78 -24.02 -15.52
C GLY A 160 20.38 -23.59 -14.17
N LYS A 161 20.80 -22.31 -14.04
CA LYS A 161 21.30 -21.73 -12.78
C LYS A 161 20.19 -21.47 -11.76
N CYS A 162 18.95 -21.39 -12.22
CA CYS A 162 17.76 -21.35 -11.38
C CYS A 162 16.93 -22.64 -11.61
N LYS A 163 17.18 -23.69 -10.83
CA LYS A 163 16.33 -24.89 -10.81
C LYS A 163 15.16 -24.65 -9.87
N ILE A 164 13.98 -24.38 -10.40
CA ILE A 164 12.75 -24.51 -9.63
C ILE A 164 12.47 -26.01 -9.51
N SER A 165 12.76 -26.60 -8.34
CA SER A 165 12.21 -27.91 -8.00
C SER A 165 10.75 -27.71 -7.60
N MET A 166 9.82 -27.85 -8.55
CA MET A 166 8.43 -28.10 -8.21
C MET A 166 8.33 -29.54 -7.71
N GLU A 167 8.43 -29.74 -6.40
CA GLU A 167 7.92 -30.98 -5.78
C GLU A 167 6.38 -30.91 -5.81
N TYR A 168 5.78 -31.53 -6.83
CA TYR A 168 4.37 -31.86 -6.78
C TYR A 168 4.18 -32.91 -5.69
N ARG A 169 3.67 -32.49 -4.52
CA ARG A 169 3.12 -33.43 -3.56
C ARG A 169 1.76 -33.90 -4.08
N TYR A 170 1.72 -35.14 -4.56
CA TYR A 170 0.50 -35.88 -4.89
C TYR A 170 -0.31 -36.18 -3.63
#